data_AF-A0A4Y8BRE3-F1
#
_entry.id   AF-A0A4Y8BRE3-F1
#
_cell.length_a   1.000
_cell.length_b   1.000
_cell.length_c   1.000
_cell.angle_alpha   90.00
_cell.angle_beta   90.00
_cell.angle_gamma   90.00
#
_symmetry.space_group_name_H-M   'P 1'
#
loop_
_entity.id
_entity.type
_entity.pdbx_description
1 polymer ?
#
loop_
_entity_poly.entity_id
_entity_poly.type
_entity_poly.pdbx_seq_one_letter_code
_entity_poly.pdbx_strand_id
1 'polypeptide(L)' 'MQKYFLMLVFLIFSGCYINERGISNRFYSDCKEFYDASGTYHKECPENWVDLPLTPKEF' A
#
# COMPACT_ATOMS: atom_id res chain seq x y z
N MET A 1 -1.44 -33.92 4.95
CA MET A 1 -0.68 -32.87 5.66
C MET A 1 -0.36 -31.68 4.78
N GLN A 2 0.33 -31.84 3.65
CA GLN A 2 0.73 -30.74 2.75
C GLN A 2 -0.41 -29.84 2.23
N LYS A 3 -1.61 -30.41 1.97
CA LYS A 3 -2.80 -29.65 1.53
C LYS A 3 -3.27 -28.61 2.56
N TYR A 4 -3.19 -28.95 3.86
CA TYR A 4 -3.57 -28.05 4.94
C TYR A 4 -2.54 -26.93 5.17
N PHE A 5 -1.27 -27.24 4.94
CA PHE A 5 -0.20 -26.24 5.01
C PHE A 5 -0.37 -25.16 3.92
N LEU A 6 -0.67 -25.56 2.69
CA LEU A 6 -0.94 -24.60 1.60
C LEU A 6 -2.19 -23.75 1.89
N MET A 7 -3.25 -24.37 2.42
CA MET A 7 -4.47 -23.64 2.81
C MET A 7 -4.20 -22.58 3.89
N LEU A 8 -3.35 -22.90 4.88
CA LEU A 8 -2.94 -21.97 5.92
C LEU A 8 -2.18 -20.77 5.33
N VAL A 9 -1.26 -21.02 4.40
CA VAL A 9 -0.49 -19.96 3.73
C VAL A 9 -1.44 -19.01 2.99
N PHE A 10 -2.39 -19.52 2.21
CA PHE A 10 -3.38 -18.68 1.53
C PHE A 10 -4.23 -17.84 2.48
N LEU A 11 -4.61 -18.40 3.64
CA LEU A 11 -5.37 -17.66 4.65
C LEU A 11 -4.54 -16.52 5.26
N ILE A 12 -3.26 -16.75 5.56
CA ILE A 12 -2.37 -15.72 6.12
C ILE A 12 -2.14 -14.57 5.12
N PHE A 13 -2.03 -14.86 3.83
CA PHE A 13 -1.81 -13.86 2.79
C PHE A 13 -3.10 -13.23 2.23
N SER A 14 -4.28 -13.66 2.68
CA SER A 14 -5.57 -13.14 2.18
C SER A 14 -5.81 -11.65 2.46
N GLY A 15 -5.10 -11.06 3.43
CA GLY A 15 -5.14 -9.63 3.76
C GLY A 15 -3.93 -8.82 3.26
N CYS A 16 -3.09 -9.41 2.40
CA CYS A 16 -1.94 -8.75 1.80
C CYS A 16 -2.34 -8.23 0.41
N TYR A 17 -2.38 -6.90 0.26
CA TYR A 17 -2.73 -6.23 -0.98
C TYR A 17 -1.51 -5.54 -1.57
N ILE A 18 -1.50 -5.43 -2.90
CA ILE A 18 -0.51 -4.67 -3.65
C ILE A 18 -1.22 -3.42 -4.20
N ASN A 19 -0.77 -2.23 -3.78
CA ASN A 19 -1.27 -0.93 -4.21
C ASN A 19 -0.21 -0.16 -5.01
N GLU A 20 -0.53 1.06 -5.49
CA GLU A 20 0.41 1.86 -6.30
C GLU A 20 1.76 2.17 -5.62
N ARG A 21 1.81 2.07 -4.29
CA ARG A 21 2.99 2.36 -3.47
C ARG A 21 3.65 1.11 -2.89
N GLY A 22 3.13 -0.10 -3.12
CA GLY A 22 3.74 -1.36 -2.67
C GLY A 22 2.79 -2.28 -1.93
N ILE A 23 3.25 -2.93 -0.85
CA ILE A 23 2.51 -3.99 -0.15
C ILE A 23 1.92 -3.48 1.16
N SER A 24 0.61 -3.62 1.33
CA SER A 24 -0.09 -3.18 2.56
C SER A 24 -1.36 -3.99 2.82
N ASN A 25 -2.03 -3.72 3.94
CA ASN A 25 -3.36 -4.28 4.22
C ASN A 25 -4.51 -3.45 3.62
N ARG A 26 -4.19 -2.46 2.78
CA ARG A 26 -5.14 -1.58 2.10
C ARG A 26 -4.95 -1.67 0.59
N PHE A 27 -6.07 -1.80 -0.10
CA PHE A 27 -6.07 -1.86 -1.55
C PHE A 27 -5.74 -0.50 -2.20
N TYR A 28 -6.15 0.60 -1.56
CA TYR A 28 -5.87 1.98 -2.00
C TYR A 28 -4.88 2.65 -1.05
N SER A 29 -4.06 3.58 -1.55
CA SER A 29 -3.11 4.30 -0.71
C SER A 29 -3.71 5.47 0.06
N ASP A 30 -5.00 5.79 -0.10
CA ASP A 30 -5.75 6.82 0.64
C ASP A 30 -4.94 8.10 0.94
N CYS A 31 -4.18 8.57 -0.05
CA CYS A 31 -3.32 9.72 0.11
C CYS A 31 -4.16 10.99 0.31
N LYS A 32 -3.77 11.82 1.28
CA LYS A 32 -4.32 13.15 1.49
C LYS A 32 -3.49 14.16 0.73
N GLU A 33 -4.17 14.92 -0.13
CA GLU A 33 -3.56 15.98 -0.92
C GLU A 33 -4.14 17.31 -0.46
N PHE A 34 -3.28 18.27 -0.10
CA PHE A 34 -3.70 19.58 0.38
C PHE A 34 -2.63 20.64 0.14
N TYR A 35 -3.03 21.91 0.22
CA TYR A 35 -2.12 23.05 0.22
C TYR A 35 -1.99 23.59 1.63
N ASP A 36 -0.77 23.91 2.07
CA ASP A 36 -0.56 24.57 3.35
C ASP A 36 -0.88 26.07 3.29
N ALA A 37 -0.76 26.76 4.43
CA ALA A 37 -1.03 28.20 4.51
C ALA A 37 -0.10 29.07 3.64
N SER A 38 1.04 28.53 3.20
CA SER A 38 1.95 29.21 2.25
C SER A 38 1.59 28.95 0.79
N GLY A 39 0.60 28.08 0.53
CA GLY A 39 0.23 27.62 -0.80
C GLY A 39 1.12 26.51 -1.36
N THR A 40 1.92 25.85 -0.52
CA THR A 40 2.77 24.71 -0.93
C THR A 40 1.93 23.43 -0.97
N TYR A 41 2.06 22.65 -2.04
CA TYR A 41 1.38 21.35 -2.19
C TYR A 41 2.03 20.28 -1.31
N HIS A 42 1.20 19.51 -0.61
CA HIS A 42 1.60 18.36 0.20
C HIS A 42 0.77 17.14 -0.17
N LYS A 43 1.43 15.98 -0.20
CA LYS A 43 0.81 14.67 -0.37
C LYS A 43 1.26 13.74 0.75
N GLU A 44 0.36 13.46 1.66
CA GLU A 44 0.60 12.57 2.80
C GLU A 44 -0.10 11.25 2.56
N CYS A 45 0.64 10.14 2.62
CA CYS A 45 0.07 8.83 2.41
C CYS A 45 0.39 7.93 3.62
N PRO A 46 -0.52 7.01 4.02
CA PRO A 46 -0.27 6.01 5.05
C PRO A 46 0.93 5.13 4.70
N GLU A 47 1.62 4.60 5.70
CA GLU A 47 2.76 3.69 5.48
C GLU A 47 2.29 2.32 4.96
N ASN A 48 3.01 1.82 3.96
CA ASN A 48 2.91 0.43 3.55
C ASN A 48 3.86 -0.43 4.39
N TRP A 49 3.66 -1.75 4.43
CA TRP A 49 4.63 -2.66 5.03
C TRP A 49 5.93 -2.71 4.22
N VAL A 50 5.79 -2.62 2.89
CA VAL A 50 6.90 -2.50 1.96
C VAL A 50 6.54 -1.43 0.95
N ASP A 51 7.28 -0.32 0.96
CA ASP A 51 7.16 0.70 -0.06
C ASP A 51 7.93 0.27 -1.33
N LEU A 52 7.17 0.02 -2.38
CA LEU A 52 7.64 -0.27 -3.72
C LEU A 52 6.91 0.72 -4.64
N PRO A 53 7.55 1.81 -5.09
CA PRO A 53 6.93 2.73 -6.03
C PRO A 53 6.76 2.00 -7.38
N LEU A 54 5.64 1.30 -7.52
CA LEU A 54 5.31 0.50 -8.71
C LEU A 54 4.94 1.41 -9.87
N THR A 55 4.39 2.59 -9.57
CA THR A 55 4.26 3.69 -10.51
C THR A 55 5.47 4.63 -10.43
N PRO A 56 6.03 5.07 -11.59
CA PRO A 56 7.02 6.14 -11.61
C PRO A 56 6.47 7.36 -10.89
N LYS A 57 7.31 8.09 -10.16
CA LYS A 57 6.92 9.39 -9.61
C LYS A 57 6.55 10.29 -10.79
N GLU A 58 5.29 10.71 -10.85
CA GLU A 58 4.89 11.77 -11.77
C GLU A 58 5.67 13.02 -11.36
N PHE A 59 6.49 13.51 -12.29
CA PHE A 59 7.30 14.71 -12.16
C PHE A 59 6.50 15.95 -12.53
#